data_AF-A0A7C5ZEV9-F1
#
_entry.id   AF-A0A7C5ZEV9-F1
#
_cell.length_a   1.000
_cell.length_b   1.000
_cell.length_c   1.000
_cell.angle_alpha   90.00
_cell.angle_beta   90.00
_cell.angle_gamma   90.00
#
_symmetry.space_group_name_H-M   'P 1'
#
loop_
_entity.id
_entity.type
_entity.pdbx_description
1 polymer ?
#
loop_
_entity_poly.entity_id
_entity_poly.type
_entity_poly.pdbx_seq_one_letter_code
_entity_poly.pdbx_strand_id
1 'polypeptide(L)'
;MNSLDLPNLFDVRRLIEQSMPRPRGRWFLAAAIGAGVFLVFTMIAATQKPEFAGALRLFGVIVFLGFFIAFVVATYSTAQAIRAEHDRIVRIEELVMLRAWPQAAGELWLALSQPMYSHASRVQGLLYLGSVLSRYHRFADAIRVHDYVLEHVELEGPLGVSVRVARAMAMLRDDRLFDADRAIAELRRMTAGESAGVTLVELYRDVKTGHPGEAVELFRSKQSLLGPQLGHRAADAYVLAAKAFAMIGDESASRACYEKATFLAPPAELARRYPEVVDLTEKFAPAPAPPEAA
;
A
#
# COMPACT_ATOMS: atom_id res chain seq x y z
N MET A 1 23.94 -6.91 -10.99
CA MET A 1 22.83 -6.11 -11.53
C MET A 1 23.00 -4.70 -11.02
N ASN A 2 23.51 -3.83 -11.89
CA ASN A 2 23.78 -2.42 -11.60
C ASN A 2 22.49 -1.74 -11.13
N SER A 3 22.62 -0.75 -10.24
CA SER A 3 21.56 0.14 -9.80
C SER A 3 20.70 0.52 -11.00
N LEU A 4 19.53 -0.13 -11.14
CA LEU A 4 18.48 0.39 -12.01
C LEU A 4 18.33 1.86 -11.64
N ASP A 5 18.36 2.75 -12.62
CA ASP A 5 18.01 4.16 -12.45
C ASP A 5 16.51 4.25 -12.12
N LEU A 6 16.18 3.78 -10.90
CA LEU A 6 14.93 3.89 -10.19
C LEU A 6 14.34 5.31 -10.16
N PRO A 7 15.12 6.42 -10.23
CA PRO A 7 14.53 7.76 -10.38
C PRO A 7 13.52 7.87 -11.53
N ASN A 8 13.75 7.24 -12.70
CA ASN A 8 12.87 7.39 -13.86
C ASN A 8 11.84 6.25 -14.03
N LEU A 9 11.99 5.13 -13.32
CA LEU A 9 11.11 3.97 -13.51
C LEU A 9 9.67 4.20 -13.03
N PHE A 10 9.46 5.08 -12.05
CA PHE A 10 8.14 5.34 -11.48
C PHE A 10 7.62 6.73 -11.87
N ASP A 11 7.07 6.86 -13.07
CA ASP A 11 6.07 7.89 -13.32
C ASP A 11 4.78 7.48 -12.61
N VAL A 12 4.62 7.92 -11.36
CA VAL A 12 3.53 7.52 -10.48
C VAL A 12 2.17 7.86 -11.07
N ARG A 13 2.05 9.04 -11.70
CA ARG A 13 0.80 9.46 -12.33
C ARG A 13 0.42 8.47 -13.44
N ARG A 14 1.38 8.15 -14.30
CA ARG A 14 1.18 7.17 -15.37
C ARG A 14 0.82 5.79 -14.83
N LEU A 15 1.47 5.31 -13.77
CA LEU A 15 1.14 4.00 -13.18
C LEU A 15 -0.27 3.98 -12.56
N ILE A 16 -0.69 5.07 -11.91
CA ILE A 16 -2.06 5.20 -11.39
C ILE A 16 -3.07 5.13 -12.55
N GLU A 17 -2.85 5.88 -13.62
CA GLU A 17 -3.75 5.92 -14.79
C GLU A 17 -3.76 4.59 -15.56
N GLN A 18 -2.59 3.98 -15.78
CA GLN A 18 -2.45 2.74 -16.55
C GLN A 18 -3.02 1.52 -15.81
N SER A 19 -2.89 1.47 -14.50
CA SER A 19 -3.40 0.36 -13.67
C SER A 19 -4.93 0.33 -13.58
N MET A 20 -5.63 1.41 -13.98
CA MET A 20 -7.09 1.47 -13.87
C MET A 20 -7.77 0.26 -14.51
N PRO A 21 -8.68 -0.43 -13.79
CA PRO A 21 -9.41 -1.55 -14.36
C PRO A 21 -10.23 -1.09 -15.56
N ARG A 22 -9.95 -1.68 -16.72
CA ARG A 22 -10.71 -1.40 -17.93
C ARG A 22 -11.81 -2.45 -18.09
N PRO A 23 -13.08 -2.05 -18.26
CA PRO A 23 -14.16 -2.99 -18.53
C PRO A 23 -13.95 -3.64 -19.90
N ARG A 24 -13.26 -4.77 -19.92
CA ARG A 24 -13.02 -5.57 -21.14
C ARG A 24 -14.30 -6.27 -21.66
N GLY A 25 -15.43 -6.11 -20.95
CA GLY A 25 -16.68 -6.81 -21.21
C GLY A 25 -17.69 -6.12 -22.13
N ARG A 26 -17.44 -4.91 -22.66
CA ARG A 26 -18.46 -4.24 -23.50
C ARG A 26 -18.76 -5.02 -24.79
N TRP A 27 -17.74 -5.64 -25.40
CA TRP A 27 -17.94 -6.48 -26.58
C TRP A 27 -18.61 -7.81 -26.23
N PHE A 28 -18.28 -8.41 -25.08
CA PHE A 28 -18.91 -9.64 -24.61
C PHE A 28 -20.39 -9.41 -24.29
N LEU A 29 -20.73 -8.30 -23.64
CA LEU A 29 -22.11 -7.91 -23.40
C LEU A 29 -22.85 -7.66 -24.71
N ALA A 30 -22.24 -6.95 -25.66
CA ALA A 30 -22.83 -6.73 -26.98
C ALA A 30 -23.05 -8.06 -27.73
N ALA A 31 -22.09 -9.00 -27.64
CA ALA A 31 -22.21 -10.34 -28.22
C ALA A 31 -23.32 -11.15 -27.54
N ALA A 32 -23.44 -11.07 -26.21
CA ALA A 32 -24.50 -11.73 -25.45
C ALA A 32 -25.89 -11.18 -25.79
N ILE A 33 -26.04 -9.86 -25.85
CA ILE A 33 -27.27 -9.19 -26.28
C ILE A 33 -27.60 -9.57 -27.72
N GLY A 34 -26.61 -9.53 -28.62
CA GLY A 34 -26.78 -9.90 -30.03
C GLY A 34 -27.23 -11.35 -30.20
N ALA A 35 -26.62 -12.29 -29.47
CA ALA A 35 -27.01 -13.70 -29.47
C ALA A 35 -28.44 -13.90 -28.92
N GLY A 36 -28.81 -13.16 -27.87
CA GLY A 36 -30.16 -13.19 -27.31
C GLY A 36 -31.21 -12.68 -28.29
N VAL A 37 -30.98 -11.52 -28.91
CA VAL A 37 -31.87 -10.95 -29.94
C VAL A 37 -31.99 -11.90 -31.13
N PHE A 38 -30.88 -12.49 -31.56
CA PHE A 38 -30.86 -13.45 -32.64
C PHE A 38 -31.72 -14.70 -32.31
N LEU A 39 -31.60 -15.24 -31.10
CA LEU A 39 -32.41 -16.37 -30.65
C LEU A 39 -33.91 -16.04 -30.65
N VAL A 40 -34.30 -14.86 -30.16
CA VAL A 40 -35.70 -14.40 -30.21
C VAL A 40 -36.20 -14.30 -31.65
N PHE A 41 -35.39 -13.77 -32.56
CA PHE A 41 -35.75 -13.67 -33.96
C PHE A 41 -35.93 -15.05 -34.61
N THR A 42 -35.06 -16.01 -34.30
CA THR A 42 -35.22 -17.39 -34.80
C THR A 42 -36.48 -18.07 -34.27
N MET A 43 -36.88 -17.79 -33.02
CA MET A 43 -38.13 -18.29 -32.45
C MET A 43 -39.36 -17.70 -33.15
N ILE A 44 -39.37 -16.40 -33.43
CA ILE A 44 -40.48 -15.74 -34.14
C ILE A 44 -40.56 -16.24 -35.59
N ALA A 45 -39.42 -16.42 -36.27
CA ALA A 45 -39.40 -16.93 -37.64
C ALA A 45 -39.95 -18.37 -37.73
N ALA A 46 -39.69 -19.20 -36.71
CA ALA A 46 -40.15 -20.58 -36.66
C ALA A 46 -41.67 -20.72 -36.52
N THR A 47 -42.39 -19.70 -36.00
CA THR A 47 -43.86 -19.74 -35.91
C THR A 47 -44.55 -19.40 -37.22
N GLN A 48 -43.89 -18.67 -38.13
CA GLN A 48 -44.48 -18.26 -39.41
C GLN A 48 -44.39 -19.33 -40.50
N LYS A 49 -43.37 -20.21 -40.47
CA LYS A 49 -43.14 -21.23 -41.50
C LYS A 49 -42.85 -22.60 -40.87
N PRO A 50 -43.88 -23.45 -40.66
CA PRO A 50 -43.72 -24.73 -39.96
C PRO A 50 -42.80 -25.73 -40.68
N GLU A 51 -42.71 -25.65 -42.01
CA GLU A 51 -41.84 -26.51 -42.83
C GLU A 51 -40.35 -26.40 -42.44
N PHE A 52 -39.91 -25.25 -41.91
CA PHE A 52 -38.51 -25.02 -41.51
C PHE A 52 -38.28 -25.10 -39.99
N ALA A 53 -39.32 -25.36 -39.19
CA ALA A 53 -39.23 -25.28 -37.74
C ALA A 53 -38.19 -26.25 -37.15
N GLY A 54 -38.03 -27.44 -37.73
CA GLY A 54 -37.03 -28.42 -37.29
C GLY A 54 -35.59 -27.94 -37.48
N ALA A 55 -35.26 -27.42 -38.67
CA ALA A 55 -33.93 -26.93 -39.00
C ALA A 55 -33.56 -25.70 -38.15
N LEU A 56 -34.50 -24.76 -37.99
CA LEU A 56 -34.30 -23.57 -37.16
C LEU A 56 -34.07 -23.92 -35.68
N ARG A 57 -34.77 -24.92 -35.14
CA ARG A 57 -34.55 -25.40 -33.76
C ARG A 57 -33.15 -25.99 -33.58
N LEU A 58 -32.71 -26.86 -34.48
CA LEU A 58 -31.37 -27.45 -34.42
C LEU A 58 -30.28 -26.37 -34.49
N PHE A 59 -30.45 -25.41 -35.41
CA PHE A 59 -29.53 -24.29 -35.53
C PHE A 59 -29.47 -23.44 -34.25
N GLY A 60 -30.63 -23.13 -33.65
CA GLY A 60 -30.70 -22.42 -32.37
C GLY A 60 -29.98 -23.14 -31.24
N VAL A 61 -30.11 -24.47 -31.14
CA VAL A 61 -29.38 -25.28 -30.16
C VAL A 61 -27.87 -25.21 -30.37
N ILE A 62 -27.40 -25.28 -31.61
CA ILE A 62 -25.97 -25.19 -31.94
C ILE A 62 -25.42 -23.80 -31.58
N VAL A 63 -26.14 -22.73 -31.94
CA VAL A 63 -25.74 -21.35 -31.61
C VAL A 63 -25.73 -21.14 -30.09
N PHE A 64 -26.75 -21.61 -29.38
CA PHE A 64 -26.82 -21.52 -27.92
C PHE A 64 -25.67 -22.29 -27.26
N LEU A 65 -25.39 -23.52 -27.71
CA LEU A 65 -24.29 -24.33 -27.19
C LEU A 65 -22.94 -23.66 -27.45
N GLY A 66 -22.71 -23.14 -28.66
CA GLY A 66 -21.50 -22.41 -29.01
C GLY A 66 -21.30 -21.16 -28.15
N PHE A 67 -22.38 -20.39 -27.94
CA PHE A 67 -22.36 -19.23 -27.05
C PHE A 67 -22.05 -19.62 -25.60
N PHE A 68 -22.69 -20.69 -25.10
CA PHE A 68 -22.47 -21.19 -23.75
C PHE A 68 -21.00 -21.64 -23.54
N ILE A 69 -20.43 -22.38 -24.49
CA ILE A 69 -19.02 -22.78 -24.45
C ILE A 69 -18.11 -21.54 -24.44
N ALA A 70 -18.35 -20.57 -25.33
CA ALA A 70 -17.57 -19.34 -25.37
C ALA A 70 -17.66 -18.55 -24.05
N PHE A 71 -18.85 -18.49 -23.45
CA PHE A 71 -19.08 -17.85 -22.15
C PHE A 71 -18.33 -18.55 -21.01
N VAL A 72 -18.37 -19.89 -20.95
CA VAL A 72 -17.64 -20.69 -19.95
C VAL A 72 -16.13 -20.48 -20.09
N VAL A 73 -15.59 -20.55 -21.31
CA VAL A 73 -14.16 -20.32 -21.57
C VAL A 73 -13.74 -18.92 -21.16
N ALA A 74 -14.53 -17.90 -21.52
CA ALA A 74 -14.25 -16.51 -21.17
C ALA A 74 -14.27 -16.25 -19.65
N THR A 75 -15.25 -16.85 -18.96
CA THR A 75 -15.37 -16.77 -17.51
C THR A 75 -14.18 -17.45 -16.83
N TYR A 76 -13.81 -18.65 -17.28
CA TYR A 76 -12.66 -19.38 -16.76
C TYR A 76 -11.35 -18.63 -16.99
N SER A 77 -11.12 -18.10 -18.20
CA SER A 77 -9.91 -17.32 -18.49
C SER A 77 -9.82 -16.05 -17.65
N THR A 78 -10.96 -15.38 -17.41
CA THR A 78 -11.02 -14.17 -16.57
C THR A 78 -10.74 -14.52 -15.11
N ALA A 79 -11.34 -15.60 -14.60
CA ALA A 79 -11.09 -16.08 -13.25
C ALA A 79 -9.62 -16.47 -13.04
N GLN A 80 -9.00 -17.15 -14.01
CA GLN A 80 -7.57 -17.47 -13.98
C GLN A 80 -6.70 -16.22 -14.01
N ALA A 81 -7.05 -15.22 -14.83
CA ALA A 81 -6.31 -13.95 -14.86
C ALA A 81 -6.40 -13.18 -13.54
N ILE A 82 -7.57 -13.16 -12.89
CA ILE A 82 -7.76 -12.55 -11.56
C ILE A 82 -6.94 -13.29 -10.50
N ARG A 83 -6.92 -14.62 -10.52
CA ARG A 83 -6.09 -15.43 -9.60
C ARG A 83 -4.61 -15.15 -9.80
N ALA A 84 -4.13 -15.18 -11.04
CA ALA A 84 -2.73 -14.88 -11.35
C ALA A 84 -2.33 -13.45 -10.94
N GLU A 85 -3.25 -12.48 -11.07
CA GLU A 85 -3.04 -11.13 -10.56
C GLU A 85 -2.96 -11.10 -9.03
N HIS A 86 -3.87 -11.77 -8.33
CA HIS A 86 -3.84 -11.87 -6.88
C HIS A 86 -2.54 -12.52 -6.37
N ASP A 87 -2.15 -13.65 -6.95
CA ASP A 87 -0.91 -14.36 -6.61
C ASP A 87 0.33 -13.47 -6.82
N ARG A 88 0.31 -12.60 -7.84
CA ARG A 88 1.37 -11.61 -8.08
C ARG A 88 1.40 -10.55 -6.97
N ILE A 89 0.25 -10.07 -6.51
CA ILE A 89 0.17 -9.11 -5.40
C ILE A 89 0.67 -9.74 -4.09
N VAL A 90 0.32 -11.00 -3.81
CA VAL A 90 0.84 -11.74 -2.65
C VAL A 90 2.36 -11.88 -2.72
N ARG A 91 2.92 -12.18 -3.89
CA ARG A 91 4.39 -12.21 -4.07
C ARG A 91 5.02 -10.84 -3.80
N ILE A 92 4.41 -9.76 -4.26
CA ILE A 92 4.88 -8.40 -3.99
C ILE A 92 4.86 -8.11 -2.49
N GLU A 93 3.78 -8.50 -1.80
CA GLU A 93 3.67 -8.40 -0.34
C GLU A 93 4.83 -9.13 0.35
N GLU A 94 5.09 -10.38 -0.02
CA GLU A 94 6.20 -11.16 0.52
C GLU A 94 7.55 -10.47 0.29
N LEU A 95 7.79 -9.94 -0.92
CA LEU A 95 9.03 -9.20 -1.22
C LEU A 95 9.16 -7.93 -0.37
N VAL A 96 8.07 -7.21 -0.12
CA VAL A 96 8.04 -6.05 0.78
C VAL A 96 8.32 -6.47 2.22
N MET A 97 7.69 -7.53 2.71
CA MET A 97 7.89 -8.06 4.07
C MET A 97 9.34 -8.55 4.27
N LEU A 98 9.91 -9.22 3.27
CA LEU A 98 11.30 -9.68 3.25
C LEU A 98 12.30 -8.55 2.94
N ARG A 99 11.82 -7.31 2.76
CA ARG A 99 12.64 -6.12 2.46
C ARG A 99 13.48 -6.27 1.18
N ALA A 100 13.03 -7.09 0.23
CA ALA A 100 13.60 -7.26 -1.10
C ALA A 100 13.16 -6.10 -2.01
N TRP A 101 13.50 -4.86 -1.61
CA TRP A 101 12.97 -3.63 -2.20
C TRP A 101 13.18 -3.49 -3.72
N PRO A 102 14.38 -3.80 -4.28
CA PRO A 102 14.56 -3.71 -5.73
C PRO A 102 13.66 -4.68 -6.50
N GLN A 103 13.46 -5.89 -5.99
CA GLN A 103 12.61 -6.90 -6.61
C GLN A 103 11.13 -6.51 -6.49
N ALA A 104 10.69 -6.07 -5.30
CA ALA A 104 9.34 -5.56 -5.09
C ALA A 104 9.01 -4.40 -6.03
N ALA A 105 9.97 -3.47 -6.20
CA ALA A 105 9.86 -2.33 -7.11
C ALA A 105 9.66 -2.77 -8.57
N GLY A 106 10.46 -3.74 -9.04
CA GLY A 106 10.34 -4.29 -10.40
C GLY A 106 8.99 -4.99 -10.64
N GLU A 107 8.56 -5.85 -9.72
CA GLU A 107 7.28 -6.57 -9.80
C GLU A 107 6.08 -5.62 -9.73
N LEU A 108 6.15 -4.58 -8.89
CA LEU A 108 5.11 -3.54 -8.82
C LEU A 108 5.00 -2.75 -10.11
N TRP A 109 6.13 -2.38 -10.72
CA TRP A 109 6.11 -1.69 -12.01
C TRP A 109 5.48 -2.56 -13.10
N LEU A 110 5.82 -3.84 -13.16
CA LEU A 110 5.20 -4.78 -14.10
C LEU A 110 3.70 -4.95 -13.87
N ALA A 111 3.26 -5.02 -12.60
CA ALA A 111 1.85 -5.14 -12.26
C ALA A 111 1.04 -3.87 -12.58
N LEU A 112 1.57 -2.69 -12.26
CA LEU A 112 0.85 -1.42 -12.36
C LEU A 112 0.98 -0.72 -13.72
N SER A 113 1.93 -1.12 -14.56
CA SER A 113 2.09 -0.60 -15.94
C SER A 113 1.03 -1.12 -16.91
N GLN A 114 0.18 -2.05 -16.47
CA GLN A 114 -0.89 -2.65 -17.27
C GLN A 114 -2.24 -2.50 -16.57
N PRO A 115 -3.36 -2.44 -17.31
CA PRO A 115 -4.69 -2.42 -16.71
C PRO A 115 -4.93 -3.67 -15.87
N MET A 116 -5.22 -3.46 -14.59
CA MET A 116 -5.51 -4.54 -13.65
C MET A 116 -6.94 -5.07 -13.82
N TYR A 117 -7.17 -6.31 -13.41
CA TYR A 117 -8.47 -6.96 -13.48
C TYR A 117 -9.35 -6.61 -12.27
N SER A 118 -8.76 -6.50 -11.08
CA SER A 118 -9.47 -6.24 -9.83
C SER A 118 -9.13 -4.87 -9.25
N HIS A 119 -10.16 -4.13 -8.83
CA HIS A 119 -9.99 -2.91 -8.05
C HIS A 119 -9.24 -3.18 -6.74
N ALA A 120 -9.52 -4.29 -6.05
CA ALA A 120 -8.87 -4.61 -4.78
C ALA A 120 -7.36 -4.85 -4.94
N SER A 121 -6.97 -5.68 -5.92
CA SER A 121 -5.56 -5.94 -6.24
C SER A 121 -4.81 -4.66 -6.60
N ARG A 122 -5.47 -3.76 -7.34
CA ARG A 122 -4.91 -2.44 -7.66
C ARG A 122 -4.67 -1.58 -6.45
N VAL A 123 -5.65 -1.47 -5.55
CA VAL A 123 -5.49 -0.68 -4.32
C VAL A 123 -4.34 -1.23 -3.50
N GLN A 124 -4.27 -2.55 -3.30
CA GLN A 124 -3.18 -3.19 -2.57
C GLN A 124 -1.82 -2.95 -3.25
N GLY A 125 -1.73 -3.08 -4.58
CA GLY A 125 -0.53 -2.73 -5.35
C GLY A 125 -0.11 -1.27 -5.19
N LEU A 126 -1.04 -0.33 -5.18
CA LEU A 126 -0.76 1.09 -4.93
C LEU A 126 -0.27 1.32 -3.50
N LEU A 127 -0.83 0.65 -2.49
CA LEU A 127 -0.33 0.75 -1.11
C LEU A 127 1.11 0.25 -0.97
N TYR A 128 1.47 -0.86 -1.63
CA TYR A 128 2.86 -1.32 -1.68
C TYR A 128 3.75 -0.36 -2.48
N LEU A 129 3.26 0.23 -3.57
CA LEU A 129 3.98 1.28 -4.29
C LEU A 129 4.31 2.47 -3.39
N GLY A 130 3.36 2.96 -2.58
CA GLY A 130 3.61 4.02 -1.60
C GLY A 130 4.73 3.67 -0.59
N SER A 131 4.78 2.40 -0.17
CA SER A 131 5.82 1.89 0.72
C SER A 131 7.19 1.82 0.05
N VAL A 132 7.25 1.33 -1.19
CA VAL A 132 8.49 1.29 -2.00
C VAL A 132 9.01 2.70 -2.31
N LEU A 133 8.13 3.63 -2.70
CA LEU A 133 8.52 5.03 -2.94
C LEU A 133 9.10 5.67 -1.67
N SER A 134 8.48 5.42 -0.51
CA SER A 134 8.98 5.88 0.79
C SER A 134 10.33 5.26 1.15
N ARG A 135 10.61 4.02 0.75
CA ARG A 135 11.92 3.38 0.93
C ARG A 135 13.02 4.11 0.16
N TYR A 136 12.72 4.55 -1.05
CA TYR A 136 13.65 5.27 -1.93
C TYR A 136 13.61 6.79 -1.77
N HIS A 137 13.09 7.29 -0.65
CA HIS A 137 13.00 8.72 -0.33
C HIS A 137 12.23 9.56 -1.36
N ARG A 138 11.34 8.94 -2.15
CA ARG A 138 10.43 9.63 -3.07
C ARG A 138 9.14 10.01 -2.36
N PHE A 139 9.24 10.81 -1.31
CA PHE A 139 8.12 11.10 -0.40
C PHE A 139 7.00 11.88 -1.06
N ALA A 140 7.30 12.91 -1.86
CA ALA A 140 6.31 13.62 -2.68
C ALA A 140 5.45 12.67 -3.54
N ASP A 141 6.06 11.65 -4.15
CA ASP A 141 5.35 10.66 -4.95
C ASP A 141 4.55 9.68 -4.10
N ALA A 142 5.09 9.24 -2.96
CA ALA A 142 4.35 8.42 -2.01
C ALA A 142 3.10 9.15 -1.49
N ILE A 143 3.19 10.45 -1.22
CA ILE A 143 2.06 11.30 -0.83
C ILE A 143 0.99 11.29 -1.94
N ARG A 144 1.38 11.47 -3.21
CA ARG A 144 0.43 11.41 -4.35
C ARG A 144 -0.30 10.07 -4.44
N VAL A 145 0.40 8.96 -4.22
CA VAL A 145 -0.23 7.63 -4.20
C VAL A 145 -1.26 7.52 -3.07
N HIS A 146 -0.89 7.94 -1.86
CA HIS A 146 -1.80 7.90 -0.71
C HIS A 146 -3.00 8.85 -0.87
N ASP A 147 -2.78 10.06 -1.41
CA ASP A 147 -3.85 11.01 -1.76
C ASP A 147 -4.84 10.36 -2.72
N TYR A 148 -4.35 9.80 -3.82
CA TYR A 148 -5.18 9.14 -4.81
C TYR A 148 -6.02 8.01 -4.20
N VAL A 149 -5.41 7.14 -3.39
CA VAL A 149 -6.10 6.04 -2.73
C VAL A 149 -7.17 6.56 -1.77
N LEU A 150 -6.87 7.56 -0.95
CA LEU A 150 -7.82 8.13 0.01
C LEU A 150 -8.99 8.87 -0.66
N GLU A 151 -8.76 9.48 -1.82
CA GLU A 151 -9.79 10.21 -2.58
C GLU A 151 -10.71 9.30 -3.40
N HIS A 152 -10.21 8.17 -3.90
CA HIS A 152 -10.92 7.34 -4.87
C HIS A 152 -11.37 5.97 -4.30
N VAL A 153 -10.98 5.66 -3.06
CA VAL A 153 -11.28 4.38 -2.43
C VAL A 153 -11.82 4.64 -1.03
N GLU A 154 -13.00 4.10 -0.75
CA GLU A 154 -13.57 4.09 0.60
C GLU A 154 -12.75 3.13 1.48
N LEU A 155 -11.76 3.68 2.17
CA LEU A 155 -10.96 2.95 3.14
C LEU A 155 -11.52 3.15 4.55
N GLU A 156 -12.24 2.14 5.03
CA GLU A 156 -12.81 2.14 6.38
C GLU A 156 -11.86 1.53 7.42
N GLY A 157 -12.12 1.86 8.68
CA GLY A 157 -11.50 1.22 9.83
C GLY A 157 -9.97 1.37 9.90
N PRO A 158 -9.26 0.35 10.43
CA PRO A 158 -7.82 0.43 10.68
C PRO A 158 -6.97 0.69 9.44
N LEU A 159 -7.40 0.20 8.27
CA LEU A 159 -6.65 0.39 7.02
C LEU A 159 -6.66 1.86 6.61
N GLY A 160 -7.83 2.52 6.64
CA GLY A 160 -7.93 3.95 6.33
C GLY A 160 -7.10 4.84 7.26
N VAL A 161 -7.00 4.49 8.55
CA VAL A 161 -6.12 5.18 9.51
C VAL A 161 -4.65 4.93 9.15
N SER A 162 -4.28 3.69 8.82
CA SER A 162 -2.88 3.35 8.51
C SER A 162 -2.35 4.09 7.26
N VAL A 163 -3.18 4.27 6.23
CA VAL A 163 -2.82 5.00 5.00
C VAL A 163 -2.65 6.49 5.30
N ARG A 164 -3.54 7.08 6.12
CA ARG A 164 -3.40 8.48 6.56
C ARG A 164 -2.15 8.70 7.42
N VAL A 165 -1.82 7.75 8.30
CA VAL A 165 -0.56 7.77 9.08
C VAL A 165 0.65 7.70 8.15
N ALA A 166 0.66 6.78 7.17
CA ALA A 166 1.75 6.67 6.20
C ALA A 166 1.91 7.95 5.36
N ARG A 167 0.81 8.57 4.96
CA ARG A 167 0.79 9.88 4.28
C ARG A 167 1.37 10.99 5.14
N ALA A 168 0.94 11.12 6.39
CA ALA A 168 1.44 12.15 7.31
C ALA A 168 2.95 11.96 7.59
N MET A 169 3.39 10.71 7.76
CA MET A 169 4.82 10.38 7.88
C MET A 169 5.61 10.78 6.63
N ALA A 170 5.08 10.53 5.42
CA ALA A 170 5.71 10.97 4.18
C ALA A 170 5.76 12.50 4.09
N MET A 171 4.70 13.22 4.49
CA MET A 171 4.69 14.70 4.54
C MET A 171 5.76 15.27 5.48
N LEU A 172 5.93 14.68 6.67
CA LEU A 172 7.01 15.07 7.58
C LEU A 172 8.39 14.85 6.96
N ARG A 173 8.59 13.75 6.24
CA ARG A 173 9.87 13.47 5.57
C ARG A 173 10.13 14.29 4.31
N ASP A 174 9.09 14.83 3.69
CA ASP A 174 9.12 15.74 2.54
C ASP A 174 9.16 17.22 2.96
N ASP A 175 9.36 17.51 4.26
CA ASP A 175 9.37 18.86 4.85
C ASP A 175 8.08 19.68 4.65
N ARG A 176 6.96 19.02 4.36
CA ARG A 176 5.62 19.64 4.28
C ARG A 176 4.98 19.80 5.66
N LEU A 177 5.67 20.50 6.56
CA LEU A 177 5.35 20.53 8.00
C LEU A 177 3.93 21.06 8.30
N PHE A 178 3.49 22.09 7.59
CA PHE A 178 2.14 22.65 7.76
C PHE A 178 1.04 21.66 7.34
N ASP A 179 1.20 21.00 6.19
CA ASP A 179 0.25 19.99 5.71
C ASP A 179 0.24 18.76 6.63
N ALA A 180 1.42 18.36 7.12
CA ALA A 180 1.57 17.27 8.07
C ALA A 180 0.82 17.56 9.37
N ASP A 181 0.94 18.77 9.93
CA ASP A 181 0.25 19.13 11.18
C ASP A 181 -1.28 19.08 11.03
N ARG A 182 -1.82 19.57 9.90
CA ARG A 182 -3.25 19.45 9.59
C ARG A 182 -3.68 17.98 9.48
N ALA A 183 -2.89 17.14 8.80
CA ALA A 183 -3.19 15.71 8.66
C ALA A 183 -3.13 14.98 10.01
N ILE A 184 -2.20 15.34 10.89
CA ILE A 184 -2.09 14.80 12.25
C ILE A 184 -3.30 15.22 13.08
N ALA A 185 -3.73 16.48 13.02
CA ALA A 185 -4.91 16.96 13.72
C ALA A 185 -6.21 16.23 13.27
N GLU A 186 -6.32 15.88 11.99
CA GLU A 186 -7.40 15.02 11.49
C GLU A 186 -7.31 13.61 12.07
N LEU A 187 -6.14 12.98 12.02
CA LEU A 187 -5.89 11.64 12.58
C LEU A 187 -6.22 11.54 14.08
N ARG A 188 -5.88 12.57 14.86
CA ARG A 188 -6.21 12.64 16.29
C ARG A 188 -7.72 12.60 16.52
N ARG A 189 -8.48 13.37 15.74
CA ARG A 189 -9.95 13.41 15.82
C ARG A 189 -10.56 12.06 15.45
N MET A 190 -10.04 11.40 14.41
CA MET A 190 -10.54 10.10 13.95
C MET A 190 -10.29 8.96 14.93
N THR A 191 -9.16 8.98 15.63
CA THR A 191 -8.71 7.88 16.51
C THR A 191 -8.92 8.16 17.99
N ALA A 192 -9.55 9.29 18.34
CA ALA A 192 -9.58 9.83 19.70
C ALA A 192 -8.18 9.93 20.36
N GLY A 193 -7.12 9.98 19.56
CA GLY A 193 -5.73 9.99 20.04
C GLY A 193 -5.23 8.65 20.61
N GLU A 194 -5.92 7.54 20.31
CA GLU A 194 -5.60 6.18 20.79
C GLU A 194 -5.06 5.30 19.64
N SER A 195 -3.99 5.75 19.00
CA SER A 195 -3.30 4.95 17.99
C SER A 195 -1.80 5.14 18.07
N ALA A 196 -1.07 4.02 18.23
CA ALA A 196 0.39 4.01 18.23
C ALA A 196 0.98 4.62 16.95
N GLY A 197 0.31 4.45 15.81
CA GLY A 197 0.74 5.05 14.54
C GLY A 197 0.62 6.58 14.55
N VAL A 198 -0.44 7.12 15.16
CA VAL A 198 -0.64 8.57 15.31
C VAL A 198 0.39 9.14 16.29
N THR A 199 0.58 8.48 17.45
CA THR A 199 1.61 8.87 18.43
C THR A 199 3.00 8.89 17.81
N LEU A 200 3.34 7.91 16.95
CA LEU A 200 4.64 7.88 16.29
C LEU A 200 4.85 9.09 15.36
N VAL A 201 3.83 9.49 14.61
CA VAL A 201 3.90 10.65 13.72
C VAL A 201 4.00 11.95 14.51
N GLU A 202 3.26 12.07 15.62
CA GLU A 202 3.36 13.21 16.55
C GLU A 202 4.76 13.33 17.16
N LEU A 203 5.31 12.22 17.67
CA LEU A 203 6.69 12.18 18.17
C LEU A 203 7.70 12.64 17.12
N TYR A 204 7.54 12.18 15.87
CA TYR A 204 8.44 12.58 14.81
C TYR A 204 8.31 14.07 14.48
N ARG A 205 7.09 14.60 14.41
CA ARG A 205 6.84 16.03 14.22
C ARG A 205 7.54 16.85 15.30
N ASP A 206 7.38 16.47 16.57
CA ASP A 206 7.91 17.25 17.70
C ASP A 206 9.44 17.25 17.72
N VAL A 207 10.07 16.09 17.46
CA VAL A 207 11.53 16.01 17.28
C VAL A 207 11.99 16.87 16.11
N LYS A 208 11.34 16.75 14.96
CA LYS A 208 11.71 17.44 13.72
C LYS A 208 11.55 18.96 13.81
N THR A 209 10.58 19.42 14.60
CA THR A 209 10.28 20.86 14.77
C THR A 209 10.98 21.49 15.97
N GLY A 210 11.79 20.73 16.72
CA GLY A 210 12.54 21.29 17.84
C GLY A 210 11.75 21.43 19.15
N HIS A 211 10.71 20.61 19.35
CA HIS A 211 9.88 20.57 20.57
C HIS A 211 10.16 19.29 21.39
N PRO A 212 11.39 19.06 21.88
CA PRO A 212 11.74 17.79 22.51
C PRO A 212 11.05 17.56 23.86
N GLY A 213 10.65 18.63 24.56
CA GLY A 213 9.88 18.52 25.80
C GLY A 213 8.52 17.87 25.59
N GLU A 214 7.79 18.32 24.55
CA GLU A 214 6.50 17.75 24.15
C GLU A 214 6.67 16.29 23.70
N ALA A 215 7.71 16.00 22.92
CA ALA A 215 8.02 14.64 22.49
C ALA A 215 8.27 13.69 23.69
N VAL A 216 9.02 14.13 24.69
CA VAL A 216 9.31 13.33 25.90
C VAL A 216 8.03 13.09 26.71
N GLU A 217 7.20 14.11 26.90
CA GLU A 217 5.93 14.00 27.62
C GLU A 217 4.95 13.06 26.90
N LEU A 218 4.83 13.21 25.58
CA LEU A 218 4.01 12.36 24.74
C LEU A 218 4.48 10.91 24.80
N PHE A 219 5.79 10.67 24.67
CA PHE A 219 6.36 9.32 24.73
C PHE A 219 6.07 8.63 26.07
N ARG A 220 6.25 9.36 27.19
CA ARG A 220 5.99 8.84 28.53
C ARG A 220 4.51 8.51 28.75
N SER A 221 3.62 9.43 28.37
CA SER A 221 2.17 9.25 28.56
C SER A 221 1.58 8.15 27.67
N LYS A 222 2.17 7.88 26.50
CA LYS A 222 1.68 6.90 25.52
C LYS A 222 2.50 5.61 25.46
N GLN A 223 3.43 5.40 26.39
CA GLN A 223 4.32 4.23 26.39
C GLN A 223 3.56 2.90 26.39
N SER A 224 2.44 2.82 27.12
CA SER A 224 1.59 1.62 27.19
C SER A 224 0.92 1.27 25.85
N LEU A 225 0.73 2.24 24.95
CA LEU A 225 0.21 1.99 23.59
C LEU A 225 1.31 1.56 22.63
N LEU A 226 2.54 2.06 22.83
CA LEU A 226 3.68 1.78 21.97
C LEU A 226 4.33 0.43 22.29
N GLY A 227 4.38 0.03 23.56
CA GLY A 227 5.05 -1.19 24.02
C GLY A 227 4.52 -2.50 23.38
N PRO A 228 3.19 -2.72 23.32
CA PRO A 228 2.62 -3.93 22.72
C PRO A 228 2.79 -4.01 21.20
N GLN A 229 3.12 -2.91 20.53
CA GLN A 229 3.37 -2.87 19.08
C GLN A 229 4.76 -3.47 18.82
N LEU A 230 4.87 -4.78 18.90
CA LEU A 230 6.11 -5.50 18.62
C LEU A 230 6.66 -5.12 17.23
N GLY A 231 7.98 -4.93 17.15
CA GLY A 231 8.70 -4.72 15.89
C GLY A 231 9.07 -3.26 15.61
N HIS A 232 9.03 -2.89 14.33
CA HIS A 232 9.70 -1.68 13.83
C HIS A 232 9.12 -0.36 14.34
N ARG A 233 7.82 -0.30 14.67
CA ARG A 233 7.19 0.93 15.18
C ARG A 233 7.63 1.27 16.60
N ALA A 234 7.77 0.28 17.46
CA ALA A 234 8.33 0.49 18.79
C ALA A 234 9.79 0.97 18.69
N ALA A 235 10.59 0.36 17.81
CA ALA A 235 11.96 0.81 17.55
C ALA A 235 12.01 2.29 17.13
N ASP A 236 11.09 2.70 16.25
CA ASP A 236 10.98 4.07 15.75
C ASP A 236 10.60 5.06 16.87
N ALA A 237 9.63 4.69 17.70
CA ALA A 237 9.24 5.53 18.83
C ALA A 237 10.38 5.67 19.85
N TYR A 238 11.09 4.58 20.16
CA TYR A 238 12.24 4.61 21.07
C TYR A 238 13.39 5.45 20.51
N VAL A 239 13.71 5.38 19.21
CA VAL A 239 14.81 6.20 18.66
C VAL A 239 14.45 7.69 18.62
N LEU A 240 13.19 8.03 18.35
CA LEU A 240 12.72 9.41 18.39
C LEU A 240 12.69 9.95 19.83
N ALA A 241 12.27 9.14 20.80
CA ALA A 241 12.36 9.49 22.21
C ALA A 241 13.82 9.67 22.66
N ALA A 242 14.73 8.78 22.21
CA ALA A 242 16.16 8.92 22.47
C ALA A 242 16.69 10.26 21.96
N LYS A 243 16.29 10.66 20.75
CA LYS A 243 16.66 11.95 20.17
C LYS A 243 16.11 13.12 20.99
N ALA A 244 14.84 13.06 21.38
CA ALA A 244 14.23 14.09 22.23
C ALA A 244 14.95 14.23 23.58
N PHE A 245 15.28 13.12 24.26
CA PHE A 245 16.05 13.14 25.50
C PHE A 245 17.45 13.73 25.32
N ALA A 246 18.13 13.43 24.21
CA ALA A 246 19.44 14.02 23.90
C ALA A 246 19.34 15.55 23.73
N MET A 247 18.27 16.05 23.09
CA MET A 247 18.06 17.48 22.85
C MET A 247 17.82 18.28 24.15
N ILE A 248 17.29 17.64 25.20
CA ILE A 248 17.11 18.27 26.54
C ILE A 248 18.26 17.99 27.51
N GLY A 249 19.30 17.27 27.07
CA GLY A 249 20.48 16.96 27.89
C GLY A 249 20.34 15.77 28.84
N ASP A 250 19.26 14.99 28.77
CA ASP A 250 19.08 13.76 29.57
C ASP A 250 19.77 12.56 28.88
N GLU A 251 21.09 12.50 29.00
CA GLU A 251 21.90 11.48 28.30
C GLU A 251 21.60 10.05 28.76
N SER A 252 21.23 9.88 30.03
CA SER A 252 20.93 8.56 30.61
C SER A 252 19.66 7.98 29.97
N ALA A 253 18.57 8.75 29.97
CA ALA A 253 17.32 8.33 29.33
C ALA A 253 17.47 8.18 27.81
N SER A 254 18.26 9.05 27.18
CA SER A 254 18.56 8.96 25.75
C SER A 254 19.26 7.65 25.40
N ARG A 255 20.34 7.30 26.12
CA ARG A 255 21.07 6.04 25.94
C ARG A 255 20.17 4.82 26.14
N ALA A 256 19.36 4.82 27.21
CA ALA A 256 18.45 3.70 27.50
C ALA A 256 17.38 3.51 26.41
N CYS A 257 16.85 4.60 25.84
CA CYS A 257 15.90 4.51 24.73
C CYS A 257 16.59 4.05 23.43
N TYR A 258 17.80 4.54 23.16
CA TYR A 258 18.58 4.16 21.98
C TYR A 258 18.96 2.66 22.00
N GLU A 259 19.35 2.14 23.17
CA GLU A 259 19.60 0.71 23.35
C GLU A 259 18.34 -0.12 23.03
N LYS A 260 17.18 0.25 23.55
CA LYS A 260 15.90 -0.42 23.21
C LYS A 260 15.55 -0.33 21.74
N ALA A 261 15.78 0.82 21.12
CA ALA A 261 15.53 1.01 19.68
C ALA A 261 16.42 0.07 18.84
N THR A 262 17.71 0.01 19.18
CA THR A 262 18.71 -0.76 18.44
C THR A 262 18.62 -2.27 18.70
N PHE A 263 18.05 -2.67 19.84
CA PHE A 263 17.63 -4.04 20.09
C PHE A 263 16.51 -4.50 19.13
N LEU A 264 15.63 -3.59 18.72
CA LEU A 264 14.46 -3.88 17.87
C LEU A 264 14.70 -3.65 16.37
N ALA A 265 15.65 -2.79 16.00
CA ALA A 265 15.97 -2.49 14.61
C ALA A 265 17.44 -2.08 14.44
N PRO A 266 18.10 -2.45 13.33
CA PRO A 266 19.48 -2.05 13.07
C PRO A 266 19.65 -0.51 13.03
N PRO A 267 20.74 0.05 13.60
CA PRO A 267 21.00 1.49 13.60
C PRO A 267 20.92 2.13 12.21
N ALA A 268 21.49 1.46 11.20
CA ALA A 268 21.45 1.94 9.81
C ALA A 268 20.02 2.14 9.29
N GLU A 269 19.07 1.28 9.68
CA GLU A 269 17.67 1.41 9.28
C GLU A 269 16.91 2.48 10.07
N LEU A 270 17.33 2.78 11.31
CA LEU A 270 16.80 3.89 12.09
C LEU A 270 17.28 5.22 11.50
N ALA A 271 18.59 5.37 11.27
CA ALA A 271 19.21 6.55 10.68
C ALA A 271 18.66 6.84 9.27
N ARG A 272 18.44 5.81 8.44
CA ARG A 272 17.82 5.97 7.12
C ARG A 272 16.37 6.47 7.21
N ARG A 273 15.60 6.01 8.20
CA ARG A 273 14.19 6.40 8.39
C ARG A 273 14.03 7.77 9.03
N TYR A 274 14.96 8.16 9.89
CA TYR A 274 14.95 9.38 10.68
C TYR A 274 16.36 10.00 10.65
N PRO A 275 16.69 10.82 9.64
CA PRO A 275 18.01 11.46 9.56
C PRO A 275 18.37 12.27 10.81
N GLU A 276 17.38 12.72 11.58
CA GLU A 276 17.52 13.48 12.81
C GLU A 276 18.23 12.68 13.93
N VAL A 277 18.35 11.35 13.80
CA VAL A 277 18.95 10.47 14.82
C VAL A 277 20.36 10.01 14.47
N VAL A 278 20.95 10.48 13.37
CA VAL A 278 22.29 10.07 12.92
C VAL A 278 23.36 10.35 13.97
N ASP A 279 23.29 11.50 14.64
CA ASP A 279 24.21 11.88 15.72
C ASP A 279 24.15 10.90 16.92
N LEU A 280 23.03 10.24 17.16
CA LEU A 280 22.94 9.20 18.21
C LEU A 280 23.78 7.97 17.87
N THR A 281 23.95 7.65 16.58
CA THR A 281 24.77 6.50 16.13
C THR A 281 26.26 6.73 16.37
N GLU A 282 26.69 7.99 16.40
CA GLU A 282 28.06 8.37 16.73
C GLU A 282 28.26 8.47 18.25
N LYS A 283 27.21 8.87 18.99
CA LYS A 283 27.27 9.12 20.43
C LYS A 283 27.12 7.86 21.29
N PHE A 284 26.32 6.89 20.86
CA PHE A 284 25.96 5.71 21.65
C PHE A 284 26.24 4.40 20.91
N ALA A 285 26.76 3.42 21.65
CA ALA A 285 26.88 2.06 21.14
C ALA A 285 25.49 1.43 20.96
N PRO A 286 25.25 0.66 19.89
CA PRO A 286 24.02 -0.09 19.73
C PRO A 286 23.92 -1.23 20.75
N ALA A 287 22.70 -1.72 20.99
CA ALA A 287 22.48 -2.90 21.81
C ALA A 287 23.30 -4.09 21.29
N PRO A 288 23.86 -4.93 22.18
CA PRO A 288 24.60 -6.12 21.77
C PRO A 288 23.67 -7.07 21.02
N ALA A 289 24.19 -7.71 19.97
CA ALA A 289 23.47 -8.76 19.29
C ALA A 289 23.14 -9.91 20.27
N PRO A 290 21.95 -10.54 20.17
CA PRO A 290 21.66 -11.74 20.92
C PRO A 290 22.74 -12.79 20.64
N PRO A 291 23.22 -13.55 21.65
CA PRO A 291 24.30 -14.53 21.47
C PRO A 291 23.97 -15.63 20.45
N GLU A 292 22.69 -15.87 20.19
CA GLU A 292 22.21 -16.86 19.21
C GLU A 292 22.33 -16.39 17.74
N ALA A 293 22.61 -15.10 17.50
CA ALA A 293 22.70 -14.51 16.17
C ALA A 293 24.16 -14.25 15.71
N ALA A 294 25.16 -14.62 16.52
CA ALA A 294 26.60 -14.47 16.24
C ALA A 294 27.22 -15.81 15.80
#